data_AF-A0A956F6M0-F1
#
_entry.id   AF-A0A956F6M0-F1
#
_cell.length_a   1.000
_cell.length_b   1.000
_cell.length_c   1.000
_cell.angle_alpha   90.00
_cell.angle_beta   90.00
_cell.angle_gamma   90.00
#
_symmetry.space_group_name_H-M   'P 1'
#
loop_
_entity.id
_entity.type
_entity.pdbx_description
1 polymer ?
#
loop_
_entity_poly.entity_id
_entity_poly.type
_entity_poly.pdbx_seq_one_letter_code
_entity_poly.pdbx_strand_id
1 'polypeptide(L)'
;MIREGWKCWSRRLGVLGFVSLVWVVGRWLPSQASLLGLALAGIAALGLLERLRSQDLAHARQAERRRLAADLHDGVATSLASLSWGLSGLRRLARQGQPLEERATRLEHEVKDLAKELRGVVLELREPPRGLQQWSAELGGRLQALAQAQADARGVPSQPCRVHFSPTGDLGRNLAGGICSELERIVVEGVYNALRHAHCQ
;
A
#
# COMPACT_ATOMS: atom_id res chain seq x y z
N MET A 1 -90.00 11.54 -31.60
CA MET A 1 -88.82 11.55 -32.50
C MET A 1 -87.48 11.83 -31.80
N ILE A 2 -87.42 12.21 -30.51
CA ILE A 2 -86.17 12.64 -29.84
C ILE A 2 -85.39 11.47 -29.18
N ARG A 3 -86.07 10.34 -28.88
CA ARG A 3 -85.47 9.17 -28.18
C ARG A 3 -84.52 8.31 -29.05
N GLU A 4 -84.68 8.33 -30.38
CA GLU A 4 -83.84 7.57 -31.32
C GLU A 4 -82.44 8.20 -31.47
N GLY A 5 -82.36 9.55 -31.48
CA GLY A 5 -81.09 10.28 -31.63
C GLY A 5 -80.12 10.08 -30.46
N TRP A 6 -80.63 9.90 -29.24
CA TRP A 6 -79.82 9.68 -28.03
C TRP A 6 -79.07 8.35 -28.03
N LYS A 7 -79.66 7.27 -28.57
CA LYS A 7 -79.00 5.95 -28.67
C LYS A 7 -77.87 5.94 -29.70
N CYS A 8 -77.99 6.74 -30.76
CA CYS A 8 -76.95 6.86 -31.79
C CYS A 8 -75.74 7.67 -31.26
N TRP A 9 -75.99 8.70 -30.45
CA TRP A 9 -74.95 9.50 -29.81
C TRP A 9 -74.17 8.73 -28.76
N SER A 10 -74.83 7.96 -27.88
CA SER A 10 -74.14 7.17 -26.84
C SER A 10 -73.26 6.07 -27.41
N ARG A 11 -73.70 5.40 -28.49
CA ARG A 11 -72.88 4.40 -29.21
C ARG A 11 -71.62 5.01 -29.83
N ARG A 12 -71.72 6.20 -30.44
CA ARG A 12 -70.56 6.88 -31.03
C ARG A 12 -69.56 7.36 -29.98
N LEU A 13 -70.04 7.86 -28.83
CA LEU A 13 -69.20 8.22 -27.69
C LEU A 13 -68.45 7.00 -27.11
N GLY A 14 -69.10 5.84 -27.02
CA GLY A 14 -68.46 4.61 -26.55
C GLY A 14 -67.32 4.14 -27.46
N VAL A 15 -67.51 4.21 -28.79
CA VAL A 15 -66.47 3.82 -29.77
C VAL A 15 -65.28 4.79 -29.73
N LEU A 16 -65.53 6.10 -29.65
CA LEU A 16 -64.47 7.10 -29.53
C LEU A 16 -63.67 6.95 -28.23
N GLY A 17 -64.34 6.65 -27.12
CA GLY A 17 -63.69 6.35 -25.84
C GLY A 17 -62.80 5.11 -25.90
N PHE A 18 -63.27 4.04 -26.56
CA PHE A 18 -62.49 2.81 -26.73
C PHE A 18 -61.26 3.00 -27.61
N VAL A 19 -61.40 3.72 -28.74
CA VAL A 19 -60.27 4.03 -29.63
C VAL A 19 -59.24 4.92 -28.92
N SER A 20 -59.69 5.91 -28.16
CA SER A 20 -58.82 6.77 -27.35
C SER A 20 -58.06 5.97 -26.29
N LEU A 21 -58.73 5.05 -25.58
CA LEU A 21 -58.10 4.17 -24.60
C LEU A 21 -57.03 3.27 -25.25
N VAL A 22 -57.34 2.63 -26.37
CA VAL A 22 -56.38 1.79 -27.12
C VAL A 22 -55.20 2.61 -27.64
N TRP A 23 -55.44 3.83 -28.11
CA TRP A 23 -54.38 4.73 -28.60
C TRP A 23 -53.47 5.21 -27.46
N VAL A 24 -54.04 5.60 -26.32
CA VAL A 24 -53.28 6.00 -25.13
C VAL A 24 -52.47 4.82 -24.59
N VAL A 25 -53.08 3.65 -24.41
CA VAL A 25 -52.40 2.43 -23.92
C VAL A 25 -51.31 1.99 -24.90
N GLY A 26 -51.62 1.94 -26.20
CA GLY A 26 -50.67 1.57 -27.25
C GLY A 26 -49.49 2.54 -27.39
N ARG A 27 -49.65 3.80 -27.00
CA ARG A 27 -48.58 4.81 -26.97
C ARG A 27 -47.84 4.86 -25.63
N TRP A 28 -48.49 4.46 -24.53
CA TRP A 28 -47.88 4.37 -23.19
C TRP A 28 -46.93 3.16 -23.05
N LEU A 29 -47.31 1.98 -23.57
CA LEU A 29 -46.48 0.77 -23.50
C LEU A 29 -45.05 0.94 -24.07
N PRO A 30 -44.84 1.47 -25.29
CA PRO A 30 -43.50 1.64 -25.85
C PRO A 30 -42.68 2.75 -25.16
N SER A 31 -43.35 3.72 -24.51
CA SER A 31 -42.65 4.78 -23.76
C SER A 31 -41.96 4.26 -22.49
N GLN A 32 -42.57 3.27 -21.83
CA GLN A 32 -42.00 2.60 -20.64
C GLN A 32 -40.82 1.68 -21.00
N ALA A 33 -40.91 0.98 -22.14
CA ALA A 33 -39.84 0.09 -22.62
C ALA A 33 -38.52 0.84 -22.89
N SER A 34 -38.60 2.10 -23.28
CA SER A 34 -37.43 2.95 -23.56
C SER A 34 -36.62 3.27 -22.29
N LEU A 35 -37.32 3.53 -21.18
CA LEU A 35 -36.68 3.84 -19.88
C LEU A 35 -36.02 2.60 -19.28
N LEU A 36 -36.66 1.45 -19.37
CA LEU A 36 -36.07 0.18 -18.93
C LEU A 36 -34.85 -0.19 -19.77
N GLY A 37 -34.89 0.03 -21.09
CA GLY A 37 -33.75 -0.18 -21.98
C GLY A 37 -32.56 0.72 -21.62
N LEU A 38 -32.80 2.01 -21.36
CA LEU A 38 -31.77 2.95 -20.91
C LEU A 38 -31.20 2.58 -19.54
N ALA A 39 -32.04 2.15 -18.60
CA ALA A 39 -31.61 1.71 -17.29
C ALA A 39 -30.72 0.46 -17.37
N LEU A 40 -31.11 -0.54 -18.17
CA LEU A 40 -30.31 -1.75 -18.40
C LEU A 40 -28.99 -1.43 -19.10
N ALA A 41 -29.01 -0.56 -20.11
CA ALA A 41 -27.80 -0.09 -20.77
C ALA A 41 -26.86 0.65 -19.81
N GLY A 42 -27.41 1.49 -18.92
CA GLY A 42 -26.65 2.18 -17.88
C GLY A 42 -26.00 1.22 -16.89
N ILE A 43 -26.75 0.21 -16.41
CA ILE A 43 -26.21 -0.83 -15.51
C ILE A 43 -25.10 -1.63 -16.22
N ALA A 44 -25.31 -2.01 -17.48
CA ALA A 44 -24.29 -2.72 -18.27
C ALA A 44 -23.03 -1.87 -18.48
N ALA A 45 -23.18 -0.58 -18.77
CA ALA A 45 -22.07 0.35 -18.93
C ALA A 45 -21.25 0.52 -17.64
N LEU A 46 -21.92 0.64 -16.49
CA LEU A 46 -21.25 0.67 -15.19
C LEU A 46 -20.48 -0.62 -14.91
N GLY A 47 -21.08 -1.79 -15.22
CA GLY A 47 -20.42 -3.08 -15.07
C GLY A 47 -19.18 -3.24 -15.96
N LEU A 48 -19.22 -2.69 -17.18
CA LEU A 48 -18.05 -2.68 -18.09
C LEU A 48 -16.93 -1.78 -17.56
N LEU A 49 -17.27 -0.57 -17.09
CA LEU A 49 -16.29 0.36 -16.54
C LEU A 49 -15.57 -0.22 -15.33
N GLU A 50 -16.30 -0.90 -14.44
CA GLU A 50 -15.71 -1.57 -13.27
C GLU A 50 -14.77 -2.72 -13.68
N ARG A 51 -15.16 -3.50 -14.70
CA ARG A 51 -14.29 -4.54 -15.27
C ARG A 51 -13.01 -3.96 -15.87
N LEU A 52 -13.09 -2.86 -16.63
CA LEU A 52 -11.92 -2.21 -17.18
C LEU A 52 -11.00 -1.69 -16.08
N ARG A 53 -11.54 -1.00 -15.06
CA ARG A 53 -10.75 -0.55 -13.90
C ARG A 53 -10.07 -1.69 -13.16
N SER A 54 -10.79 -2.77 -12.90
CA SER A 54 -10.21 -3.95 -12.22
C SER A 54 -9.12 -4.62 -13.06
N GLN A 55 -9.28 -4.67 -14.39
CA GLN A 55 -8.25 -5.17 -15.31
C GLN A 55 -7.02 -4.27 -15.31
N ASP A 56 -7.19 -2.94 -15.41
CA ASP A 56 -6.09 -1.98 -15.37
C ASP A 56 -5.30 -2.08 -14.07
N LEU A 57 -5.98 -2.20 -12.93
CA LEU A 57 -5.34 -2.42 -11.63
C LEU A 57 -4.60 -3.76 -11.56
N ALA A 58 -5.16 -4.82 -12.14
CA ALA A 58 -4.50 -6.12 -12.21
C ALA A 58 -3.25 -6.08 -13.10
N HIS A 59 -3.33 -5.41 -14.25
CA HIS A 59 -2.19 -5.21 -15.15
C HIS A 59 -1.10 -4.36 -14.50
N ALA A 60 -1.45 -3.25 -13.86
CA ALA A 60 -0.52 -2.40 -13.13
C ALA A 60 0.19 -3.17 -12.00
N ARG A 61 -0.56 -3.95 -11.21
CA ARG A 61 0.02 -4.81 -10.16
C ARG A 61 0.96 -5.88 -10.72
N GLN A 62 0.61 -6.49 -11.85
CA GLN A 62 1.43 -7.52 -12.47
C GLN A 62 2.71 -6.93 -13.07
N ALA A 63 2.63 -5.74 -13.67
CA ALA A 63 3.79 -5.00 -14.16
C ALA A 63 4.74 -4.65 -13.01
N GLU A 64 4.20 -4.14 -11.91
CA GLU A 64 5.00 -3.79 -10.74
C GLU A 64 5.63 -5.03 -10.09
N ARG A 65 4.88 -6.13 -9.94
CA ARG A 65 5.45 -7.41 -9.47
C ARG A 65 6.61 -7.91 -10.33
N ARG A 66 6.51 -7.77 -11.65
CA ARG A 66 7.58 -8.17 -12.58
C ARG A 66 8.79 -7.27 -12.45
N ARG A 67 8.58 -5.95 -12.35
CA ARG A 67 9.65 -4.97 -12.13
C ARG A 67 10.37 -5.24 -10.82
N LEU A 68 9.62 -5.39 -9.73
CA LEU A 68 10.16 -5.72 -8.40
C LEU A 68 10.90 -7.05 -8.37
N ALA A 69 10.37 -8.08 -9.06
CA ALA A 69 11.05 -9.37 -9.18
C ALA A 69 12.37 -9.25 -9.95
N ALA A 70 12.43 -8.43 -11.00
CA ALA A 70 13.65 -8.17 -11.75
C ALA A 70 14.68 -7.40 -10.91
N ASP A 71 14.27 -6.30 -10.27
CA ASP A 71 15.14 -5.48 -9.41
C ASP A 71 15.73 -6.31 -8.25
N LEU A 72 14.90 -7.14 -7.61
CA LEU A 72 15.34 -8.11 -6.59
C LEU A 72 16.28 -9.16 -7.18
N HIS A 73 15.96 -9.73 -8.34
CA HIS A 73 16.77 -10.78 -8.94
C HIS A 73 18.16 -10.29 -9.29
N ASP A 74 18.27 -9.11 -9.91
CA ASP A 74 19.55 -8.55 -10.34
C ASP A 74 20.41 -8.10 -9.15
N GLY A 75 19.79 -7.45 -8.16
CA GLY A 75 20.47 -7.05 -6.93
C GLY A 75 20.97 -8.24 -6.11
N VAL A 76 20.12 -9.25 -5.91
CA VAL A 76 20.47 -10.44 -5.11
C VAL A 76 21.45 -11.35 -5.84
N ALA A 77 21.30 -11.56 -7.14
CA ALA A 77 22.21 -12.41 -7.91
C ALA A 77 23.63 -11.83 -7.96
N THR A 78 23.77 -10.52 -8.18
CA THR A 78 25.07 -9.83 -8.19
C THR A 78 25.75 -9.89 -6.81
N SER A 79 24.96 -9.73 -5.76
CA SER A 79 25.42 -9.79 -4.37
C SER A 79 25.92 -11.20 -3.98
N LEU A 80 25.16 -12.24 -4.35
CA LEU A 80 25.54 -13.63 -4.14
C LEU A 80 26.79 -14.03 -4.94
N ALA A 81 26.94 -13.52 -6.17
CA ALA A 81 28.13 -13.75 -6.98
C ALA A 81 29.38 -13.15 -6.33
N SER A 82 29.29 -11.91 -5.82
CA SER A 82 30.39 -11.22 -5.14
C SER A 82 30.82 -11.96 -3.86
N LEU A 83 29.85 -12.43 -3.08
CA LEU A 83 30.06 -13.30 -1.91
C LEU A 83 30.79 -14.60 -2.27
N SER A 84 30.36 -15.27 -3.34
CA SER A 84 30.98 -16.52 -3.81
C SER A 84 32.43 -16.32 -4.25
N TRP A 85 32.74 -15.18 -4.89
CA TRP A 85 34.11 -14.80 -5.22
C TRP A 85 34.95 -14.47 -3.99
N GLY A 86 34.40 -13.74 -3.02
CA GLY A 86 35.07 -13.45 -1.74
C GLY A 86 35.43 -14.73 -0.98
N LEU A 87 34.50 -15.70 -0.90
CA LEU A 87 34.75 -17.02 -0.31
C LEU A 87 35.84 -17.80 -1.09
N SER A 88 35.81 -17.74 -2.41
CA SER A 88 36.82 -18.39 -3.26
C SER A 88 38.21 -17.79 -3.05
N GLY A 89 38.29 -16.47 -2.85
CA GLY A 89 39.52 -15.75 -2.50
C GLY A 89 40.07 -16.18 -1.14
N LEU A 90 39.22 -16.24 -0.11
CA LEU A 90 39.59 -16.77 1.21
C LEU A 90 40.12 -18.20 1.13
N ARG A 91 39.45 -19.07 0.37
CA ARG A 91 39.87 -20.46 0.18
C ARG A 91 41.24 -20.57 -0.49
N ARG A 92 41.58 -19.62 -1.39
CA ARG A 92 42.90 -19.55 -2.03
C ARG A 92 43.98 -19.08 -1.06
N LEU A 93 43.71 -18.04 -0.28
CA LEU A 93 44.63 -17.52 0.74
C LEU A 93 44.93 -18.59 1.81
N ALA A 94 43.92 -19.37 2.19
CA ALA A 94 44.05 -20.43 3.19
C ALA A 94 45.00 -21.53 2.70
N ARG A 95 44.90 -21.91 1.42
CA ARG A 95 45.82 -22.86 0.78
C ARG A 95 47.25 -22.34 0.66
N GLN A 96 47.43 -21.02 0.66
CA GLN A 96 48.74 -20.37 0.58
C GLN A 96 49.34 -20.06 1.96
N GLY A 97 48.67 -20.44 3.06
CA GLY A 97 49.14 -20.19 4.43
C GLY A 97 49.14 -18.71 4.82
N GLN A 98 48.41 -17.85 4.09
CA GLN A 98 48.36 -16.42 4.35
C GLN A 98 47.36 -16.09 5.47
N PRO A 99 47.58 -15.01 6.24
CA PRO A 99 46.65 -14.58 7.28
C PRO A 99 45.27 -14.28 6.68
N LEU A 100 44.25 -14.97 7.20
CA LEU A 100 42.87 -14.92 6.69
C LEU A 100 42.00 -13.89 7.38
N GLU A 101 42.39 -13.50 8.59
CA GLU A 101 41.55 -12.78 9.54
C GLU A 101 41.06 -11.45 8.97
N GLU A 102 41.95 -10.68 8.36
CA GLU A 102 41.59 -9.39 7.75
C GLU A 102 40.65 -9.53 6.54
N ARG A 103 40.82 -10.58 5.72
CA ARG A 103 39.93 -10.86 4.57
C ARG A 103 38.58 -11.42 5.02
N ALA A 104 38.58 -12.25 6.07
CA ALA A 104 37.38 -12.85 6.63
C ALA A 104 36.49 -11.78 7.28
N THR A 105 37.09 -10.87 8.05
CA THR A 105 36.38 -9.72 8.64
C THR A 105 35.81 -8.81 7.58
N ARG A 106 36.53 -8.58 6.47
CA ARG A 106 36.03 -7.76 5.36
C ARG A 106 34.82 -8.40 4.67
N LEU A 107 34.89 -9.70 4.41
CA LEU A 107 33.80 -10.47 3.85
C LEU A 107 32.58 -10.50 4.78
N GLU A 108 32.80 -10.63 6.10
CA GLU A 108 31.72 -10.58 7.10
C GLU A 108 30.98 -9.24 7.08
N HIS A 109 31.68 -8.12 6.91
CA HIS A 109 31.06 -6.80 6.75
C HIS A 109 30.24 -6.72 5.46
N GLU A 110 30.78 -7.18 4.33
CA GLU A 110 30.05 -7.23 3.05
C GLU A 110 28.77 -8.06 3.17
N VAL A 111 28.81 -9.22 3.84
CA VAL A 111 27.61 -10.05 4.09
C VAL A 111 26.57 -9.28 4.91
N LYS A 112 27.00 -8.59 5.98
CA LYS A 112 26.10 -7.85 6.87
C LYS A 112 25.44 -6.68 6.15
N ASP A 113 26.18 -5.97 5.30
CA ASP A 113 25.63 -4.84 4.57
C ASP A 113 24.67 -5.29 3.47
N LEU A 114 24.99 -6.37 2.75
CA LEU A 114 24.05 -7.02 1.81
C LEU A 114 22.76 -7.48 2.49
N ALA A 115 22.86 -8.06 3.69
CA ALA A 115 21.69 -8.48 4.45
C ALA A 115 20.83 -7.30 4.92
N LYS A 116 21.42 -6.14 5.21
CA LYS A 116 20.67 -4.92 5.54
C LYS A 116 19.94 -4.38 4.31
N GLU A 117 20.62 -4.32 3.17
CA GLU A 117 20.04 -3.82 1.92
C GLU A 117 18.85 -4.67 1.48
N LEU A 118 19.00 -6.00 1.49
CA LEU A 118 17.91 -6.95 1.23
C LEU A 118 16.72 -6.76 2.18
N ARG A 119 17.01 -6.52 3.47
CA ARG A 119 15.96 -6.31 4.47
C ARG A 119 15.19 -5.00 4.23
N GLY A 120 15.88 -3.94 3.82
CA GLY A 120 15.27 -2.68 3.41
C GLY A 120 14.31 -2.85 2.22
N VAL A 121 14.76 -3.53 1.16
CA VAL A 121 13.94 -3.82 -0.03
C VAL A 121 12.71 -4.67 0.35
N VAL A 122 12.89 -5.70 1.18
CA VAL A 122 11.78 -6.54 1.65
C VAL A 122 10.79 -5.75 2.51
N LEU A 123 11.24 -4.80 3.33
CA LEU A 123 10.36 -3.95 4.11
C LEU A 123 9.60 -2.94 3.23
N GLU A 124 10.24 -2.38 2.20
CA GLU A 124 9.59 -1.52 1.20
C GLU A 124 8.48 -2.27 0.45
N LEU A 125 8.72 -3.54 0.13
CA LEU A 125 7.76 -4.42 -0.54
C LEU A 125 6.59 -4.85 0.33
N ARG A 126 6.80 -4.94 1.65
CA ARG A 126 5.85 -5.55 2.59
C ARG A 126 4.96 -4.53 3.30
N GLU A 127 5.43 -3.29 3.43
CA GLU A 127 4.71 -2.26 4.18
C GLU A 127 4.04 -1.26 3.23
N PRO A 128 2.71 -1.08 3.34
CA PRO A 128 2.03 -0.04 2.58
C PRO A 128 2.62 1.34 2.91
N PRO A 129 2.57 2.31 1.99
CA PRO A 129 3.02 3.67 2.25
C PRO A 129 2.36 4.20 3.53
N ARG A 130 3.17 4.64 4.49
CA ARG A 130 2.69 5.24 5.73
C ARG A 130 2.74 6.76 5.63
N GLY A 131 1.71 7.42 6.16
CA GLY A 131 1.73 8.87 6.34
C GLY A 131 2.81 9.28 7.33
N LEU A 132 3.70 10.20 6.93
CA LEU A 132 4.85 10.62 7.73
C LEU A 132 4.40 11.22 9.07
N GLN A 133 3.28 11.95 9.08
CA GLN A 133 2.65 12.43 10.31
C GLN A 133 2.30 11.30 11.29
N GLN A 134 1.62 10.25 10.83
CA GLN A 134 1.26 9.10 11.67
C GLN A 134 2.51 8.35 12.16
N TRP A 135 3.44 8.05 11.25
CA TRP A 135 4.69 7.37 11.57
C TRP A 135 5.51 8.16 12.60
N SER A 136 5.60 9.48 12.47
CA SER A 136 6.36 10.33 13.40
C SER A 136 5.75 10.34 14.82
N ALA A 137 4.42 10.32 14.94
CA ALA A 137 3.74 10.22 16.23
C ALA A 137 4.00 8.86 16.89
N GLU A 138 3.91 7.77 16.12
CA GLU A 138 4.21 6.40 16.58
C GLU A 138 5.67 6.27 17.05
N LEU A 139 6.62 6.77 16.26
CA LEU A 139 8.05 6.79 16.61
C LEU A 139 8.29 7.58 17.89
N GLY A 140 7.72 8.78 18.03
CA GLY A 140 7.86 9.61 19.22
C GLY A 140 7.40 8.91 20.50
N GLY A 141 6.24 8.24 20.45
CA GLY A 141 5.73 7.44 21.58
C GLY A 141 6.64 6.26 21.91
N ARG A 142 7.19 5.59 20.89
CA ARG A 142 8.11 4.45 21.08
C ARG A 142 9.43 4.86 21.72
N LEU A 143 9.98 6.01 21.33
CA LEU A 143 11.20 6.57 21.92
C LEU A 143 11.00 6.98 23.39
N GLN A 144 9.84 7.56 23.72
CA GLN A 144 9.48 7.85 25.11
C GLN A 144 9.35 6.58 25.95
N ALA A 145 8.67 5.55 25.43
CA ALA A 145 8.55 4.27 26.11
C ALA A 145 9.91 3.60 26.36
N LEU A 146 10.83 3.69 25.40
CA LEU A 146 12.19 3.16 25.53
C LEU A 146 12.98 3.89 26.63
N ALA A 147 12.86 5.23 26.69
CA ALA A 147 13.47 6.03 27.75
C ALA A 147 12.90 5.67 29.14
N GLN A 148 11.58 5.52 29.25
CA GLN A 148 10.92 5.14 30.49
C GLN A 148 11.34 3.74 30.95
N ALA A 149 11.33 2.76 30.06
CA ALA A 149 11.75 1.40 30.37
C ALA A 149 13.21 1.32 30.87
N GLN A 150 14.09 2.15 30.30
CA GLN A 150 15.48 2.26 30.78
C GLN A 150 15.58 2.94 32.16
N ALA A 151 14.75 3.94 32.44
CA ALA A 151 14.69 4.55 33.76
C ALA A 151 14.19 3.55 34.82
N ASP A 152 13.12 2.83 34.52
CA ASP A 152 12.52 1.83 35.42
C ASP A 152 13.49 0.67 35.71
N ALA A 153 14.17 0.15 34.68
CA ALA A 153 15.13 -0.94 34.81
C ALA A 153 16.35 -0.59 35.68
N ARG A 154 16.65 0.71 35.86
CA ARG A 154 17.83 1.16 36.61
C ARG A 154 17.54 1.42 38.09
N GLY A 155 16.28 1.61 38.48
CA GLY A 155 15.90 1.77 39.90
C GLY A 155 16.51 2.99 40.61
N VAL A 156 17.13 3.94 39.89
CA VAL A 156 17.76 5.14 40.47
C VAL A 156 16.90 6.39 40.19
N PRO A 157 16.52 7.19 41.21
CA PRO A 157 15.78 8.44 41.03
C PRO A 157 16.64 9.61 40.49
N SER A 158 17.88 9.35 40.10
CA SER A 158 18.83 10.36 39.64
C SER A 158 18.59 10.70 38.17
N GLN A 159 17.87 11.80 37.93
CA GLN A 159 17.60 12.42 36.63
C GLN A 159 16.98 11.48 35.57
N PRO A 160 15.64 11.47 35.40
CA PRO A 160 15.01 10.69 34.35
C PRO A 160 15.52 11.17 32.98
N CYS A 161 16.15 10.25 32.23
CA CYS A 161 16.62 10.55 30.89
C CYS A 161 15.41 10.86 30.00
N ARG A 162 15.28 12.11 29.56
CA ARG A 162 14.12 12.58 28.78
C ARG A 162 14.48 12.60 27.30
N VAL A 163 13.76 11.82 26.50
CA VAL A 163 13.86 11.88 25.05
C VAL A 163 12.85 12.91 24.52
N HIS A 164 13.35 13.91 23.80
CA HIS A 164 12.55 14.91 23.11
C HIS A 164 12.60 14.66 21.60
N PHE A 165 11.48 14.25 21.02
CA PHE A 165 11.34 14.03 19.58
C PHE A 165 10.38 15.07 19.01
N SER A 166 10.88 15.93 18.13
CA SER A 166 10.09 16.97 17.47
C SER A 166 10.35 16.91 15.96
N PRO A 167 9.49 16.22 15.18
CA PRO A 167 9.63 16.18 13.74
C PRO A 167 9.37 17.58 13.16
N THR A 168 10.24 18.04 12.28
CA THR A 168 10.12 19.33 11.59
C THR A 168 10.03 19.12 10.08
N GLY A 169 9.40 20.06 9.36
CA GLY A 169 9.23 20.00 7.91
C GLY A 169 7.82 19.57 7.45
N ASP A 170 7.71 19.19 6.18
CA ASP A 170 6.45 18.78 5.53
C ASP A 170 6.09 17.33 5.88
N LEU A 171 5.27 17.15 6.93
CA LEU A 171 4.80 15.85 7.41
C LEU A 171 3.58 15.32 6.62
N GLY A 172 3.07 16.09 5.64
CA GLY A 172 1.91 15.71 4.82
C GLY A 172 2.23 14.70 3.74
N ARG A 173 3.50 14.33 3.57
CA ARG A 173 3.95 13.36 2.57
C ARG A 173 3.80 11.92 3.06
N ASN A 174 3.62 11.01 2.11
CA ASN A 174 3.78 9.58 2.35
C ASN A 174 5.23 9.19 2.06
N LEU A 175 5.80 8.35 2.92
CA LEU A 175 7.04 7.63 2.62
C LEU A 175 6.73 6.18 2.26
N ALA A 176 7.59 5.58 1.45
CA ALA A 176 7.60 4.14 1.26
C ALA A 176 7.80 3.45 2.62
N GLY A 177 7.03 2.39 2.88
CA GLY A 177 6.99 1.75 4.20
C GLY A 177 8.37 1.25 4.67
N GLY A 178 9.22 0.77 3.76
CA GLY A 178 10.57 0.33 4.11
C GLY A 178 11.52 1.45 4.52
N ILE A 179 11.38 2.66 3.96
CA ILE A 179 12.14 3.83 4.41
C ILE A 179 11.74 4.19 5.84
N CYS A 180 10.43 4.17 6.15
CA CYS A 180 9.93 4.38 7.50
C CYS A 180 10.52 3.37 8.50
N SER A 181 10.57 2.09 8.14
CA SER A 181 11.07 1.02 9.00
C SER A 181 12.60 1.07 9.21
N GLU A 182 13.38 1.39 8.17
CA GLU A 182 14.83 1.57 8.33
C GLU A 182 15.16 2.84 9.13
N LEU A 183 14.46 3.96 8.90
CA LEU A 183 14.62 5.17 9.71
C LEU A 183 14.25 4.92 11.17
N GLU A 184 13.14 4.23 11.43
CA GLU A 184 12.74 3.83 12.78
C GLU A 184 13.84 2.99 13.45
N ARG A 185 14.40 2.00 12.73
CA ARG A 185 15.48 1.16 13.26
C ARG A 185 16.72 1.97 13.60
N ILE A 186 17.16 2.85 12.69
CA ILE A 186 18.34 3.71 12.89
C ILE A 186 18.14 4.61 14.11
N VAL A 187 16.99 5.28 14.20
CA VAL A 187 16.70 6.22 15.30
C VAL A 187 16.60 5.48 16.63
N VAL A 188 15.91 4.35 16.68
CA VAL A 188 15.72 3.57 17.91
C VAL A 188 17.04 2.99 18.40
N GLU A 189 17.86 2.43 17.52
CA GLU A 189 19.19 1.92 17.88
C GLU A 189 20.12 3.05 18.32
N GLY A 190 20.09 4.20 17.63
CA GLY A 190 20.84 5.39 18.01
C GLY A 190 20.46 5.90 19.40
N VAL A 191 19.16 6.00 19.69
CA VAL A 191 18.66 6.41 21.02
C VAL A 191 18.97 5.35 22.08
N TYR A 192 18.84 4.06 21.77
CA TYR A 192 19.23 2.99 22.68
C TYR A 192 20.70 3.07 23.07
N ASN A 193 21.60 3.24 22.09
CA ASN A 193 23.02 3.41 22.33
C ASN A 193 23.32 4.69 23.11
N ALA A 194 22.68 5.81 22.77
CA ALA A 194 22.81 7.04 23.54
C ALA A 194 22.38 6.84 25.01
N LEU A 195 21.23 6.23 25.27
CA LEU A 195 20.74 5.97 26.63
C LEU A 195 21.63 4.98 27.40
N ARG A 196 22.23 4.01 26.71
CA ARG A 196 23.19 3.07 27.29
C ARG A 196 24.49 3.75 27.68
N HIS A 197 24.99 4.68 26.86
CA HIS A 197 26.30 5.30 27.01
C HIS A 197 26.29 6.69 27.68
N ALA A 198 25.14 7.35 27.81
CA ALA A 198 24.99 8.69 28.40
C ALA A 198 25.44 8.79 29.86
N HIS A 199 25.72 7.68 30.54
CA HIS A 199 26.24 7.65 31.90
C HIS A 199 27.53 6.83 32.04
N CYS A 200 28.29 6.64 30.95
CA CYS A 200 29.71 6.31 31.06
C CYS A 200 30.49 7.59 31.39
N GLN A 201 30.37 8.08 32.62
CA GLN A 201 31.28 9.03 33.26
C GLN A 201 31.50 8.62 34.70
#